data_AF-A0A352LV09-F1
#
_entry.id   AF-A0A352LV09-F1
#
_cell.length_a   1.000
_cell.length_b   1.000
_cell.length_c   1.000
_cell.angle_alpha   90.00
_cell.angle_beta   90.00
_cell.angle_gamma   90.00
#
_symmetry.space_group_name_H-M   'P 1'
#
loop_
_entity.id
_entity.type
_entity.pdbx_description
1 polymer ?
#
loop_
_entity_poly.entity_id
_entity_poly.type
_entity_poly.pdbx_seq_one_letter_code
_entity_poly.pdbx_strand_id
1 'polypeptide(L)' 'SIELKRNPDILSAVTSLKRKIFVVGFAAETKNLVANAKEKLINKKLNMIIANKVGSGLG' A
#
# COMPACT_ATOMS: atom_id res chain seq x y z
N SER A 1 13.50 -3.50 26.57
CA SER A 1 12.83 -4.00 25.36
C SER A 1 11.89 -2.92 24.85
N ILE A 2 11.60 -2.87 23.55
CA ILE A 2 10.56 -1.97 23.00
C ILE A 2 9.33 -2.84 22.71
N GLU A 3 8.20 -2.50 23.29
CA GLU A 3 6.93 -3.15 22.99
C GLU A 3 6.27 -2.46 21.79
N LEU A 4 5.91 -3.26 20.78
CA LEU A 4 5.23 -2.78 19.58
C LEU A 4 3.79 -3.28 19.59
N LYS A 5 2.85 -2.38 19.27
CA LYS A 5 1.46 -2.72 19.00
C LYS A 5 1.18 -2.59 17.52
N ARG A 6 0.37 -3.49 16.98
CA ARG A 6 -0.08 -3.43 15.58
C ARG A 6 -0.86 -2.14 15.33
N ASN A 7 -0.43 -1.38 14.32
CA ASN A 7 -1.11 -0.16 13.92
C ASN A 7 -2.46 -0.53 13.23
N PRO A 8 -3.57 0.16 13.53
CA PRO A 8 -4.84 -0.05 12.83
C PRO A 8 -4.71 0.14 11.32
N ASP A 9 -5.40 -0.68 10.53
CA ASP A 9 -5.36 -0.60 9.06
C ASP A 9 -6.31 0.49 8.55
N ILE A 10 -5.81 1.73 8.53
CA ILE A 10 -6.53 2.91 8.07
C ILE A 10 -7.00 2.75 6.62
N LEU A 11 -6.19 2.12 5.75
CA LEU A 11 -6.51 2.02 4.33
C LEU A 11 -7.70 1.09 4.08
N SER A 12 -7.77 -0.02 4.82
CA SER A 12 -8.92 -0.92 4.79
C SER A 12 -10.20 -0.24 5.32
N ALA A 13 -10.09 0.56 6.39
CA ALA A 13 -11.22 1.32 6.92
C ALA A 13 -11.77 2.35 5.90
N VAL A 14 -10.88 3.06 5.20
CA VAL A 14 -11.23 4.06 4.20
C VAL A 14 -11.88 3.43 2.97
N THR A 15 -11.30 2.36 2.42
CA THR A 15 -11.84 1.64 1.24
C THR A 15 -13.20 0.99 1.49
N SER A 16 -13.57 0.77 2.75
CA SER A 16 -14.85 0.16 3.17
C SER A 16 -15.99 1.17 3.34
N LEU A 17 -15.74 2.48 3.15
CA LEU A 17 -16.79 3.51 3.25
C LEU A 17 -17.84 3.34 2.14
N LYS A 18 -19.13 3.49 2.49
CA LYS A 18 -20.25 3.38 1.53
C LYS A 18 -20.19 4.42 0.40
N ARG A 19 -19.51 5.55 0.63
CA ARG A 19 -19.23 6.56 -0.40
C ARG A 19 -18.11 6.03 -1.30
N LYS A 20 -18.40 5.82 -2.59
CA LYS A 20 -17.34 5.50 -3.57
C LYS A 20 -16.33 6.65 -3.61
N ILE A 21 -15.18 6.41 -3.00
CA ILE A 21 -14.00 7.26 -3.07
C ILE A 21 -12.99 6.59 -3.99
N PHE A 22 -12.30 7.37 -4.82
CA PHE A 22 -11.22 6.86 -5.64
C PHE A 22 -9.96 6.78 -4.78
N VAL A 23 -9.52 5.57 -4.45
CA VAL A 23 -8.40 5.34 -3.53
C VAL A 23 -7.13 5.03 -4.31
N VAL A 24 -6.12 5.88 -4.13
CA VAL A 24 -4.76 5.72 -4.67
C VAL A 24 -3.82 5.31 -3.54
N GLY A 25 -3.09 4.21 -3.71
CA GLY A 25 -2.05 3.78 -2.78
C GLY A 25 -0.64 3.96 -3.35
N PHE A 26 0.36 3.83 -2.49
CA PHE A 26 1.78 3.80 -2.86
C PHE A 26 2.40 2.46 -2.48
N ALA A 27 3.30 1.94 -3.33
CA ALA A 27 4.14 0.79 -3.07
C ALA A 27 5.60 1.15 -3.34
N ALA A 28 6.40 1.18 -2.29
CA ALA A 28 7.86 1.33 -2.37
C ALA A 28 8.48 -0.06 -2.23
N GLU A 29 9.10 -0.57 -3.31
CA GLU A 29 9.62 -1.93 -3.36
C GLU A 29 11.12 -1.95 -3.67
N THR A 30 11.87 -2.77 -2.96
CA THR A 30 13.31 -2.99 -3.24
C THR A 30 13.53 -4.07 -4.30
N LYS A 31 12.59 -5.02 -4.42
CA LYS A 31 12.61 -6.16 -5.36
C LYS A 31 11.20 -6.44 -5.85
N ASN A 32 11.08 -7.09 -7.02
CA ASN A 32 9.80 -7.56 -7.57
C ASN A 32 8.68 -6.50 -7.59
N LEU A 33 9.02 -5.25 -7.98
CA LEU A 33 8.15 -4.07 -7.93
C LEU A 33 6.72 -4.33 -8.41
N VAL A 34 6.58 -4.86 -9.63
CA VAL A 34 5.27 -5.05 -10.27
C VAL A 34 4.44 -6.12 -9.57
N ALA A 35 5.05 -7.24 -9.18
CA ALA A 35 4.34 -8.33 -8.52
C ALA A 35 3.80 -7.89 -7.15
N ASN A 36 4.66 -7.28 -6.34
CA ASN A 36 4.30 -6.80 -5.01
C ASN A 36 3.28 -5.66 -5.06
N ALA A 37 3.40 -4.73 -6.02
CA ALA A 37 2.43 -3.66 -6.21
C ALA A 37 1.06 -4.18 -6.64
N LYS A 38 1.00 -5.16 -7.55
CA LYS A 38 -0.26 -5.80 -7.97
C LYS A 38 -0.96 -6.51 -6.80
N GLU A 39 -0.19 -7.25 -5.99
CA GLU A 39 -0.73 -7.91 -4.81
C GLU A 39 -1.31 -6.89 -3.82
N LYS A 40 -0.60 -5.78 -3.55
CA LYS A 40 -1.08 -4.69 -2.69
C LYS A 40 -2.34 -4.01 -3.26
N LEU A 41 -2.40 -3.78 -4.57
CA LEU A 41 -3.58 -3.20 -5.25
C LEU A 41 -4.83 -4.04 -4.97
N ILE A 42 -4.73 -5.37 -5.16
CA ILE A 42 -5.85 -6.31 -4.99
C ILE A 42 -6.21 -6.47 -3.50
N ASN A 43 -5.23 -6.79 -2.66
CA ASN A 43 -5.47 -7.09 -1.24
C ASN A 43 -6.02 -5.88 -0.48
N LYS A 44 -5.63 -4.67 -0.88
CA LYS A 44 -6.10 -3.42 -0.26
C LYS A 44 -7.24 -2.75 -1.02
N LYS A 45 -7.80 -3.39 -2.06
CA LYS A 45 -8.97 -2.93 -2.81
C LYS A 45 -8.83 -1.49 -3.33
N LEU A 46 -7.66 -1.18 -3.89
CA LEU A 46 -7.34 0.16 -4.39
C LEU A 46 -7.81 0.32 -5.84
N ASN A 47 -8.13 1.56 -6.23
CA ASN A 47 -8.42 1.87 -7.63
C ASN A 47 -7.16 2.07 -8.46
N MET A 48 -6.09 2.57 -7.82
CA MET A 48 -4.80 2.81 -8.45
C MET A 48 -3.68 2.62 -7.44
N ILE A 49 -2.50 2.23 -7.93
CA ILE A 49 -1.28 2.18 -7.12
C ILE A 49 -0.12 2.83 -7.87
N ILE A 50 0.62 3.69 -7.17
CA ILE A 50 1.89 4.25 -7.64
C ILE A 50 3.00 3.37 -7.08
N ALA A 51 3.79 2.77 -7.98
CA ALA A 51 4.82 1.81 -7.61
C ALA A 51 6.20 2.37 -7.91
N ASN A 52 7.00 2.60 -6.87
CA ASN A 52 8.36 3.13 -6.98
C ASN A 52 9.38 2.07 -6.55
N LYS A 53 10.43 1.88 -7.35
CA LYS A 53 11.57 1.05 -6.96
C LYS A 53 12.46 1.87 -6.04
N VAL A 54 12.63 1.41 -4.81
CA VAL A 54 13.46 2.08 -3.79
C VAL A 54 14.68 1.23 -3.45
N GLY A 55 15.78 1.84 -3.03
CA GLY A 55 17.02 1.13 -2.71
C GLY A 55 18.20 2.08 -2.57
N SER A 56 19.42 1.54 -2.41
CA SER A 56 20.62 2.37 -2.28
C SER A 56 20.76 3.33 -3.46
N GLY A 57 20.63 4.63 -3.19
CA GLY A 57 20.74 5.69 -4.20
C GLY A 57 19.50 5.94 -5.07
N LEU A 58 18.35 5.35 -4.75
CA LEU A 58 17.09 5.53 -5.50
C LEU A 58 15.97 5.95 -4.53
N GLY A 59 15.36 7.11 -4.81
CA GLY A 59 14.22 7.69 -4.09
C GLY A 59 13.21 8.27 -5.07
#